data_AF-A0A8S3RKN6-F1
#
_entry.id   AF-A0A8S3RKN6-F1
#
_cell.length_a   1.000
_cell.length_b   1.000
_cell.length_c   1.000
_cell.angle_alpha   90.00
_cell.angle_beta   90.00
_cell.angle_gamma   90.00
#
_symmetry.space_group_name_H-M   'P 1'
#
loop_
_entity.id
_entity.type
_entity.pdbx_description
1 polymer ?
#
loop_
_entity_poly.entity_id
_entity_poly.type
_entity_poly.pdbx_seq_one_letter_code
_entity_poly.pdbx_strand_id
1 'polypeptide(L)'
;MKRCADMCQKAGQPFSIQTFDLQLYAVAQQVKWDRPSEFKSHILRLGGFHTLSCFISSIGKIWGDGGLRDLLVDSGVYAAATVDQMLSGKQFNRAVRGLTLLYETLKTLWICSFFVWIRQQKCLEIPESLFVGLTECHESFTSNGRTFDMLQSLEKALNDDLGSKMNEFREWGGQGENKCLVLAGAFSNPEIVRQLSNEHVIDLPDLFCSHEEADTRILLHVIHSDKIFQQ
;
A
#
# COMPACT_ATOMS: atom_id res chain seq x y z
N MET A 1 -30.26 17.48 3.96
CA MET A 1 -30.02 18.19 2.68
C MET A 1 -30.61 19.59 2.63
N LYS A 2 -31.93 19.79 2.49
CA LYS A 2 -32.52 21.16 2.38
C LYS A 2 -32.22 22.04 3.59
N ARG A 3 -32.54 21.55 4.79
CA ARG A 3 -32.24 22.25 6.06
C ARG A 3 -30.77 22.64 6.20
N CYS A 4 -29.85 21.81 5.72
CA CYS A 4 -28.41 22.11 5.74
C CYS A 4 -28.07 23.26 4.78
N ALA A 5 -28.68 23.31 3.59
CA ALA A 5 -28.53 24.44 2.69
C ALA A 5 -29.10 25.74 3.27
N ASP A 6 -30.27 25.69 3.91
CA ASP A 6 -30.86 26.87 4.55
C ASP A 6 -29.94 27.44 5.64
N MET A 7 -29.30 26.56 6.42
CA MET A 7 -28.33 26.95 7.44
C MET A 7 -27.06 27.55 6.83
N CYS A 8 -26.50 26.94 5.78
CA CYS A 8 -25.35 27.47 5.06
C CYS A 8 -25.66 28.85 4.46
N GLN A 9 -26.84 29.02 3.87
CA GLN A 9 -27.27 30.30 3.30
C GLN A 9 -27.37 31.39 4.39
N LYS A 10 -27.93 31.07 5.56
CA LYS A 10 -27.96 31.98 6.72
C LYS A 10 -26.57 32.34 7.22
N ALA A 11 -25.60 31.46 7.06
CA ALA A 11 -24.19 31.70 7.38
C ALA A 11 -23.40 32.39 6.24
N GLY A 12 -24.05 32.81 5.15
CA GLY A 12 -23.39 33.42 3.99
C GLY A 12 -22.53 32.44 3.19
N GLN A 13 -22.71 31.13 3.37
CA GLN A 13 -21.95 30.10 2.67
C GLN A 13 -22.68 29.67 1.39
N PRO A 14 -22.02 29.72 0.21
CA PRO A 14 -22.66 29.41 -1.08
C PRO A 14 -22.85 27.91 -1.31
N PHE A 15 -22.15 27.04 -0.57
CA PHE A 15 -22.21 25.59 -0.72
C PHE A 15 -22.52 24.90 0.61
N SER A 16 -23.32 23.84 0.54
CA SER A 16 -23.65 22.99 1.69
C SER A 16 -22.90 21.66 1.58
N ILE A 17 -21.83 21.53 2.37
CA ILE A 17 -21.04 20.29 2.46
C ILE A 17 -21.70 19.38 3.47
N GLN A 18 -22.01 18.14 3.07
CA GLN A 18 -22.60 17.13 3.95
C GLN A 18 -21.85 15.82 3.84
N THR A 19 -21.50 15.24 4.98
CA THR A 19 -20.92 13.91 5.08
C THR A 19 -21.98 12.90 5.46
N PHE A 20 -21.97 11.74 4.80
CA PHE A 20 -22.90 10.65 5.05
C PHE A 20 -22.15 9.34 5.31
N ASP A 21 -22.79 8.40 6.00
CA ASP A 21 -22.35 7.01 5.93
C ASP A 21 -22.43 6.46 4.51
N LEU A 22 -21.82 5.29 4.26
CA LEU A 22 -21.73 4.73 2.91
C LEU A 22 -23.10 4.52 2.23
N GLN A 23 -24.09 4.04 2.97
CA GLN A 23 -25.41 3.73 2.42
C GLN A 23 -26.21 5.02 2.17
N LEU A 24 -26.24 5.92 3.14
CA LEU A 24 -26.88 7.23 3.00
C LEU A 24 -26.19 8.09 1.95
N TYR A 25 -24.88 7.97 1.75
CA TYR A 25 -24.16 8.65 0.69
C TYR A 25 -24.67 8.21 -0.69
N ALA A 26 -24.83 6.90 -0.91
CA ALA A 26 -25.35 6.37 -2.17
C ALA A 26 -26.77 6.88 -2.44
N VAL A 27 -27.64 6.88 -1.43
CA VAL A 27 -29.01 7.43 -1.53
C VAL A 27 -28.98 8.94 -1.78
N ALA A 28 -28.15 9.70 -1.06
CA ALA A 28 -28.05 11.15 -1.22
C ALA A 28 -27.53 11.54 -2.61
N GLN A 29 -26.61 10.76 -3.18
CA GLN A 29 -26.14 10.93 -4.57
C GLN A 29 -27.26 10.69 -5.57
N GLN A 30 -28.06 9.62 -5.40
CA GLN A 30 -29.24 9.37 -6.25
C GLN A 30 -30.23 10.54 -6.18
N VAL A 31 -30.54 11.04 -4.98
CA VAL A 31 -31.43 12.20 -4.80
C VAL A 31 -30.87 13.45 -5.49
N LYS A 32 -29.57 13.69 -5.39
CA LYS A 32 -28.91 14.82 -6.07
C LYS A 32 -28.94 14.67 -7.60
N TRP A 33 -28.76 13.45 -8.12
CA TRP A 33 -28.82 13.18 -9.56
C TRP A 33 -30.24 13.27 -10.13
N ASP A 34 -31.26 12.89 -9.35
CA ASP A 34 -32.68 13.02 -9.72
C ASP A 34 -33.10 14.50 -9.80
N ARG A 35 -32.54 15.36 -8.92
CA ARG A 35 -32.89 16.79 -8.83
C ARG A 35 -31.66 17.70 -8.84
N PRO A 36 -30.92 17.76 -9.97
CA PRO A 36 -29.63 18.44 -10.02
C PRO A 36 -29.74 19.96 -9.89
N SER A 37 -30.85 20.57 -10.35
CA SER A 37 -31.12 22.00 -10.18
C SER A 37 -31.37 22.36 -8.72
N GLU A 38 -32.13 21.53 -8.00
CA GLU A 38 -32.48 21.72 -6.60
C GLU A 38 -31.27 21.54 -5.67
N PHE A 39 -30.39 20.59 -5.97
CA PHE A 39 -29.24 20.25 -5.13
C PHE A 39 -27.88 20.68 -5.71
N LYS A 40 -27.89 21.70 -6.59
CA LYS A 40 -26.68 22.21 -7.28
C LYS A 40 -25.60 22.71 -6.30
N SER A 41 -26.00 23.32 -5.19
CA SER A 41 -25.09 23.88 -4.17
C SER A 41 -24.65 22.86 -3.12
N HIS A 42 -25.09 21.60 -3.20
CA HIS A 42 -24.72 20.57 -2.24
C HIS A 42 -23.46 19.81 -2.66
N ILE A 43 -22.49 19.71 -1.76
CA ILE A 43 -21.30 18.87 -1.93
C ILE A 43 -21.46 17.67 -0.99
N LEU A 44 -21.67 16.48 -1.55
CA LEU A 44 -21.84 15.26 -0.78
C LEU A 44 -20.48 14.58 -0.64
N ARG A 45 -20.15 14.16 0.58
CA ARG A 45 -18.92 13.41 0.90
C ARG A 45 -19.25 12.14 1.66
N LEU A 46 -18.44 11.10 1.48
CA LEU A 46 -18.41 9.99 2.42
C LEU A 46 -17.83 10.46 3.76
N GLY A 47 -18.35 9.92 4.85
CA GLY A 47 -17.75 10.09 6.18
C GLY A 47 -16.33 9.55 6.21
N GLY A 48 -15.46 10.11 7.05
CA GLY A 48 -14.04 9.75 7.10
C GLY A 48 -13.82 8.25 7.35
N PHE A 49 -14.57 7.65 8.27
CA PHE A 49 -14.51 6.21 8.54
C PHE A 49 -14.83 5.35 7.31
N HIS A 50 -15.91 5.69 6.59
CA HIS A 50 -16.30 4.96 5.38
C HIS A 50 -15.35 5.23 4.23
N THR A 51 -14.76 6.43 4.16
CA THR A 51 -13.72 6.73 3.16
C THR A 51 -12.51 5.83 3.36
N LEU A 52 -12.04 5.67 4.61
CA LEU A 52 -10.95 4.75 4.92
C LEU A 52 -11.35 3.28 4.68
N SER A 53 -12.58 2.90 5.04
CA SER A 53 -13.06 1.54 4.80
C SER A 53 -13.12 1.22 3.31
N CYS A 54 -13.60 2.14 2.47
CA CYS A 54 -13.55 2.00 1.01
C CYS A 54 -12.10 1.92 0.49
N PHE A 55 -11.17 2.69 1.06
CA PHE A 55 -9.77 2.61 0.67
C PHE A 55 -9.17 1.23 0.99
N ILE A 56 -9.47 0.67 2.16
CA ILE A 56 -9.11 -0.71 2.53
C ILE A 56 -9.73 -1.71 1.54
N SER A 57 -11.02 -1.55 1.21
CA SER A 57 -11.67 -2.38 0.19
C SER A 57 -10.98 -2.31 -1.17
N SER A 58 -10.50 -1.13 -1.57
CA SER A 58 -9.74 -0.96 -2.81
C SER A 58 -8.38 -1.66 -2.75
N ILE A 59 -7.67 -1.61 -1.63
CA ILE A 59 -6.43 -2.39 -1.43
C ILE A 59 -6.73 -3.87 -1.59
N GLY A 60 -7.76 -4.38 -0.92
CA GLY A 60 -8.22 -5.76 -1.05
C GLY A 60 -8.57 -6.12 -2.49
N LYS A 61 -9.23 -5.22 -3.22
CA LYS A 61 -9.62 -5.47 -4.62
C LYS A 61 -8.44 -5.48 -5.60
N ILE A 62 -7.41 -4.68 -5.35
CA ILE A 62 -6.23 -4.58 -6.22
C ILE A 62 -5.22 -5.69 -5.92
N TRP A 63 -5.02 -6.00 -4.64
CA TRP A 63 -3.90 -6.83 -4.19
C TRP A 63 -4.32 -8.15 -3.54
N GLY A 64 -5.60 -8.33 -3.20
CA GLY A 64 -6.11 -9.55 -2.54
C GLY A 64 -5.69 -10.80 -3.29
N ASP A 65 -6.10 -10.88 -4.56
CA ASP A 65 -5.76 -11.96 -5.50
C ASP A 65 -4.30 -11.86 -6.01
N GLY A 66 -3.56 -10.83 -5.57
CA GLY A 66 -2.13 -10.71 -5.81
C GLY A 66 -1.28 -11.47 -4.80
N GLY A 67 -1.88 -12.19 -3.84
CA GLY A 67 -1.17 -12.87 -2.75
C GLY A 67 -1.10 -12.06 -1.46
N LEU A 68 -1.72 -10.88 -1.39
CA LEU A 68 -1.92 -10.18 -0.12
C LEU A 68 -2.76 -11.03 0.84
N ARG A 69 -3.83 -11.64 0.30
CA ARG A 69 -4.72 -12.48 1.07
C ARG A 69 -3.94 -13.66 1.65
N ASP A 70 -3.23 -14.38 0.81
CA ASP A 70 -2.58 -15.64 1.16
C ASP A 70 -1.39 -15.39 2.08
N LEU A 71 -0.63 -14.32 1.87
CA LEU A 71 0.40 -13.90 2.81
C LEU A 71 -0.15 -13.70 4.24
N LEU A 72 -1.34 -13.11 4.38
CA LEU A 72 -1.98 -12.91 5.69
C LEU A 72 -2.55 -14.21 6.29
N VAL A 73 -2.96 -15.15 5.44
CA VAL A 73 -3.49 -16.46 5.84
C VAL A 73 -2.36 -17.43 6.22
N ASP A 74 -1.41 -17.61 5.31
CA ASP A 74 -0.33 -18.59 5.40
C ASP A 74 0.72 -18.19 6.44
N SER A 75 0.88 -16.89 6.71
CA SER A 75 1.67 -16.43 7.86
C SER A 75 1.02 -16.75 9.22
N GLY A 76 -0.23 -17.20 9.23
CA GLY A 76 -0.99 -17.48 10.45
C GLY A 76 -1.45 -16.23 11.21
N VAL A 77 -1.29 -15.03 10.64
CA VAL A 77 -1.74 -13.78 11.29
C VAL A 77 -3.27 -13.76 11.42
N TYR A 78 -3.99 -14.21 10.39
CA TYR A 78 -5.45 -14.32 10.42
C TYR A 78 -5.95 -15.54 9.65
N ALA A 79 -7.09 -16.10 10.06
CA ALA A 79 -7.79 -17.11 9.27
C ALA A 79 -8.39 -16.52 7.98
N ALA A 80 -8.50 -17.33 6.93
CA ALA A 80 -9.02 -16.94 5.61
C ALA A 80 -10.30 -16.08 5.65
N ALA A 81 -11.34 -16.55 6.33
CA ALA A 81 -12.60 -15.81 6.44
C ALA A 81 -12.45 -14.45 7.14
N THR A 82 -11.47 -14.29 8.03
CA THR A 82 -11.15 -13.00 8.65
C THR A 82 -10.47 -12.08 7.64
N VAL A 83 -9.51 -12.60 6.87
CA VAL A 83 -8.83 -11.82 5.82
C VAL A 83 -9.81 -11.34 4.76
N ASP A 84 -10.78 -12.18 4.35
CA ASP A 84 -11.78 -11.78 3.36
C ASP A 84 -12.65 -10.60 3.84
N GLN A 85 -13.13 -10.65 5.09
CA GLN A 85 -13.92 -9.57 5.69
C GLN A 85 -13.09 -8.30 5.94
N MET A 86 -11.81 -8.50 6.25
CA MET A 86 -10.83 -7.45 6.46
C MET A 86 -10.56 -6.69 5.16
N LEU A 87 -10.20 -7.41 4.10
CA LEU A 87 -9.92 -6.87 2.76
C LEU A 87 -11.17 -6.37 2.05
N SER A 88 -12.38 -6.78 2.46
CA SER A 88 -13.62 -6.14 2.01
C SER A 88 -13.92 -4.82 2.73
N GLY A 89 -13.10 -4.38 3.70
CA GLY A 89 -13.32 -3.16 4.48
C GLY A 89 -14.40 -3.28 5.56
N LYS A 90 -14.87 -4.50 5.88
CA LYS A 90 -15.92 -4.74 6.89
C LYS A 90 -15.37 -4.87 8.30
N GLN A 91 -14.12 -5.33 8.44
CA GLN A 91 -13.43 -5.43 9.73
C GLN A 91 -12.31 -4.39 9.84
N PHE A 92 -12.69 -3.13 10.04
CA PHE A 92 -11.78 -1.98 10.01
C PHE A 92 -10.56 -2.14 10.94
N ASN A 93 -10.76 -2.42 12.23
CA ASN A 93 -9.65 -2.52 13.19
C ASN A 93 -8.67 -3.65 12.83
N ARG A 94 -9.17 -4.79 12.37
CA ARG A 94 -8.33 -5.90 11.92
C ARG A 94 -7.58 -5.54 10.64
N ALA A 95 -8.23 -4.79 9.75
CA ALA A 95 -7.63 -4.33 8.50
C ALA A 95 -6.50 -3.35 8.72
N VAL A 96 -6.70 -2.36 9.60
CA VAL A 96 -5.63 -1.45 10.00
C VAL A 96 -4.47 -2.25 10.59
N ARG A 97 -4.72 -3.15 11.56
CA ARG A 97 -3.65 -3.94 12.16
C ARG A 97 -2.92 -4.82 11.14
N GLY A 98 -3.65 -5.55 10.30
CA GLY A 98 -3.07 -6.45 9.29
C GLY A 98 -2.24 -5.70 8.25
N LEU A 99 -2.75 -4.59 7.73
CA LEU A 99 -2.01 -3.77 6.75
C LEU A 99 -0.80 -3.06 7.38
N THR A 100 -0.87 -2.66 8.66
CA THR A 100 0.29 -2.12 9.37
C THR A 100 1.38 -3.19 9.55
N LEU A 101 1.01 -4.40 9.96
CA LEU A 101 1.96 -5.52 10.09
C LEU A 101 2.62 -5.87 8.75
N LEU A 102 1.83 -5.89 7.67
CA LEU A 102 2.35 -6.09 6.33
C LEU A 102 3.34 -4.98 5.93
N TYR A 103 2.96 -3.72 6.15
CA TYR A 103 3.82 -2.58 5.85
C TYR A 103 5.15 -2.67 6.60
N GLU A 104 5.11 -2.98 7.91
CA GLU A 104 6.30 -3.19 8.73
C GLU A 104 7.18 -4.31 8.15
N THR A 105 6.57 -5.46 7.82
CA THR A 105 7.28 -6.61 7.24
C THR A 105 7.97 -6.25 5.92
N LEU A 106 7.24 -5.64 4.98
CA LEU A 106 7.78 -5.22 3.69
C LEU A 106 8.88 -4.17 3.85
N LYS A 107 8.73 -3.26 4.82
CA LYS A 107 9.77 -2.27 5.14
C LYS A 107 11.02 -2.91 5.70
N THR A 108 10.89 -3.88 6.61
CA THR A 108 12.04 -4.62 7.13
C THR A 108 12.78 -5.36 6.02
N LEU A 109 12.06 -6.06 5.13
CA LEU A 109 12.66 -6.75 3.98
C LEU A 109 13.40 -5.76 3.06
N TRP A 110 12.78 -4.62 2.78
CA TRP A 110 13.39 -3.58 1.96
C TRP A 110 14.66 -3.00 2.61
N ILE A 111 14.65 -2.75 3.92
CA ILE A 111 15.82 -2.27 4.68
C ILE A 111 16.94 -3.32 4.70
N CYS A 112 16.62 -4.60 4.91
CA CYS A 112 17.59 -5.68 4.85
C CYS A 112 18.26 -5.74 3.47
N SER A 113 17.47 -5.66 2.41
CA SER A 113 17.97 -5.64 1.03
C SER A 113 18.86 -4.44 0.75
N PHE A 114 18.48 -3.26 1.26
CA PHE A 114 19.29 -2.05 1.19
C PHE A 114 20.66 -2.21 1.86
N PHE A 115 20.73 -2.82 3.05
CA PHE A 115 22.00 -3.06 3.73
C PHE A 115 22.89 -4.08 3.01
N VAL A 116 22.30 -5.12 2.42
CA VAL A 116 23.04 -6.07 1.57
C VAL A 116 23.65 -5.33 0.39
N TRP A 117 22.86 -4.49 -0.29
CA TRP A 117 23.33 -3.68 -1.41
C TRP A 117 24.45 -2.71 -1.01
N ILE A 118 24.33 -1.99 0.10
CA ILE A 118 25.40 -1.10 0.61
C ILE A 118 26.71 -1.87 0.79
N ARG A 119 26.66 -3.05 1.40
CA ARG A 119 27.86 -3.87 1.65
C ARG A 119 28.52 -4.32 0.36
N GLN A 120 27.72 -4.69 -0.65
CA GLN A 120 28.21 -5.11 -1.96
C GLN A 120 28.86 -3.95 -2.72
N GLN A 121 28.22 -2.78 -2.74
CA GLN A 121 28.72 -1.60 -3.42
C GLN A 121 29.83 -0.87 -2.64
N LYS A 122 30.01 -1.20 -1.36
CA LYS A 122 30.93 -0.51 -0.42
C LYS A 122 30.72 1.02 -0.47
N CYS A 123 29.47 1.44 -0.58
CA CYS A 123 29.12 2.80 -0.98
C CYS A 123 28.69 3.70 0.18
N LEU A 124 28.62 3.17 1.40
CA LEU A 124 28.18 3.91 2.57
C LEU A 124 28.75 3.33 3.86
N GLU A 125 29.32 4.20 4.69
CA GLU A 125 29.57 3.93 6.09
C GLU A 125 28.46 4.60 6.90
N ILE A 126 27.81 3.86 7.79
CA ILE A 126 26.71 4.38 8.59
C ILE A 126 27.30 5.21 9.72
N PRO A 127 26.96 6.52 9.84
CA PRO A 127 27.48 7.36 10.92
C PRO A 127 27.08 6.83 12.30
N GLU A 128 28.00 6.86 13.26
CA GLU A 128 27.72 6.47 14.65
C GLU A 128 26.60 7.31 15.28
N SER A 129 26.51 8.59 14.91
CA SER A 129 25.43 9.50 15.33
C SER A 129 24.04 9.00 14.96
N LEU A 130 23.90 8.27 13.85
CA LEU A 130 22.63 7.69 13.45
C LEU A 130 22.21 6.55 14.38
N PHE A 131 23.16 5.70 14.79
CA PHE A 131 22.91 4.63 15.76
C PHE A 131 22.55 5.16 17.14
N VAL A 132 23.23 6.24 17.58
CA VAL A 132 22.89 6.94 18.82
C VAL A 132 21.45 7.47 18.74
N GLY A 133 21.09 8.19 17.67
CA GLY A 133 19.73 8.72 17.49
C GLY A 133 18.65 7.63 17.43
N LEU A 134 18.92 6.49 16.79
CA LEU A 134 18.03 5.32 16.78
C LEU A 134 17.85 4.72 18.18
N THR A 135 18.92 4.64 18.96
CA THR A 135 18.91 4.08 20.32
C THR A 135 18.14 4.98 21.28
N GLU A 136 18.43 6.29 21.25
CA GLU A 136 17.71 7.29 22.06
C GLU A 136 16.21 7.31 21.73
N CYS A 137 15.87 7.20 20.45
CA CYS A 137 14.49 7.06 20.00
C CYS A 137 13.86 5.78 20.57
N HIS A 138 14.52 4.63 20.46
CA HIS A 138 14.01 3.37 20.99
C HIS A 138 13.78 3.41 22.52
N GLU A 139 14.72 3.97 23.27
CA GLU A 139 14.62 4.12 24.73
C GLU A 139 13.47 5.06 25.12
N SER A 140 13.29 6.16 24.39
CA SER A 140 12.14 7.06 24.57
C SER A 140 10.80 6.35 24.32
N PHE A 141 10.72 5.54 23.27
CA PHE A 141 9.51 4.79 22.92
C PHE A 141 9.16 3.72 23.96
N THR A 142 10.16 3.03 24.49
CA THR A 142 9.98 1.98 25.51
C THR A 142 9.69 2.55 26.90
N SER A 143 10.07 3.81 27.17
CA SER A 143 9.85 4.50 28.45
C SER A 143 8.62 5.43 28.48
N ASN A 144 7.72 5.37 27.48
CA ASN A 144 6.55 6.24 27.30
C ASN A 144 6.84 7.74 27.08
N GLY A 145 8.10 8.12 26.85
CA GLY A 145 8.53 9.51 26.64
C GLY A 145 8.34 10.00 25.21
N ARG A 146 7.11 9.94 24.67
CA ARG A 146 6.84 10.32 23.27
C ARG A 146 7.00 11.83 23.05
N THR A 147 7.91 12.25 22.18
CA THR A 147 7.92 13.61 21.61
C THR A 147 7.95 13.55 20.08
N PHE A 148 7.01 14.26 19.45
CA PHE A 148 6.94 14.39 18.00
C PHE A 148 8.23 14.95 17.41
N ASP A 149 8.88 15.85 18.14
CA ASP A 149 10.13 16.50 17.75
C ASP A 149 11.28 15.50 17.59
N MET A 150 11.39 14.49 18.47
CA MET A 150 12.44 13.47 18.38
C MET A 150 12.30 12.62 17.12
N LEU A 151 11.07 12.22 16.76
CA LEU A 151 10.80 11.50 15.52
C LEU A 151 11.16 12.33 14.30
N GLN A 152 10.83 13.61 14.31
CA GLN A 152 11.12 14.52 13.20
C GLN A 152 12.63 14.75 13.05
N SER A 153 13.36 14.87 14.16
CA SER A 153 14.83 14.96 14.15
C SER A 153 15.49 13.70 13.61
N LEU A 154 15.02 12.52 14.03
CA LEU A 154 15.53 11.24 13.53
C LEU A 154 15.22 11.03 12.04
N GLU A 155 13.99 11.34 11.61
CA GLU A 155 13.60 11.27 10.20
C GLU A 155 14.48 12.18 9.34
N LYS A 156 14.76 13.39 9.82
CA LYS A 156 15.66 14.31 9.14
C LYS A 156 17.08 13.73 9.03
N ALA A 157 17.65 13.24 10.13
CA ALA A 157 18.99 12.65 10.13
C ALA A 157 19.08 11.43 9.19
N LEU A 158 18.08 10.54 9.22
CA LEU A 158 17.97 9.41 8.27
C LEU A 158 17.95 9.88 6.82
N ASN A 159 17.18 10.92 6.50
CA ASN A 159 17.10 11.44 5.14
C ASN A 159 18.38 12.14 4.70
N ASP A 160 19.02 12.89 5.58
CA ASP A 160 20.28 13.60 5.29
C ASP A 160 21.42 12.59 5.04
N ASP A 161 21.50 11.53 5.85
CA ASP A 161 22.60 10.54 5.78
C ASP A 161 22.32 9.42 4.75
N LEU A 162 21.09 8.91 4.69
CA LEU A 162 20.74 7.74 3.88
C LEU A 162 19.91 8.09 2.65
N GLY A 163 19.22 9.23 2.61
CA GLY A 163 18.20 9.51 1.60
C GLY A 163 18.70 9.44 0.16
N SER A 164 19.90 9.98 -0.10
CA SER A 164 20.55 9.87 -1.42
C SER A 164 20.82 8.41 -1.80
N LYS A 165 21.36 7.60 -0.87
CA LYS A 165 21.64 6.19 -1.10
C LYS A 165 20.39 5.33 -1.19
N MET A 166 19.34 5.65 -0.44
CA MET A 166 18.03 5.01 -0.56
C MET A 166 17.41 5.27 -1.94
N ASN A 167 17.57 6.47 -2.49
CA ASN A 167 17.13 6.77 -3.86
C ASN A 167 17.97 6.03 -4.90
N GLU A 168 19.30 6.02 -4.75
CA GLU A 168 20.19 5.24 -5.61
C GLU A 168 19.84 3.74 -5.57
N PHE A 169 19.53 3.20 -4.39
CA PHE A 169 19.06 1.81 -4.24
C PHE A 169 17.71 1.56 -4.91
N ARG A 170 16.77 2.50 -4.79
CA ARG A 170 15.46 2.41 -5.49
C ARG A 170 15.65 2.44 -7.00
N GLU A 171 16.52 3.29 -7.50
CA GLU A 171 16.87 3.37 -8.91
C GLU A 171 17.62 2.12 -9.36
N TRP A 172 18.57 1.62 -8.57
CA TRP A 172 19.28 0.36 -8.83
C TRP A 172 18.30 -0.81 -8.93
N GLY A 173 17.36 -0.93 -8.00
CA GLY A 173 16.28 -1.93 -8.07
C GLY A 173 15.36 -1.72 -9.28
N GLY A 174 15.30 -0.50 -9.81
CA GLY A 174 14.61 -0.15 -11.05
C GLY A 174 15.46 -0.20 -12.32
N GLN A 175 16.78 -0.37 -12.22
CA GLN A 175 17.76 -0.36 -13.31
C GLN A 175 18.23 -1.80 -13.60
N GLY A 176 17.41 -2.51 -14.37
CA GLY A 176 17.82 -3.71 -15.07
C GLY A 176 18.10 -3.40 -16.54
N GLU A 177 19.34 -3.54 -17.01
CA GLU A 177 19.63 -3.71 -18.46
C GLU A 177 18.86 -4.91 -19.05
N ASN A 178 18.50 -5.88 -18.18
CA ASN A 178 17.54 -6.95 -18.42
C ASN A 178 16.28 -6.76 -17.57
N LYS A 179 15.50 -5.70 -17.82
CA LYS A 179 14.15 -5.61 -17.24
C LYS A 179 13.33 -6.76 -17.79
N CYS A 180 12.94 -7.66 -16.90
CA CYS A 180 12.01 -8.71 -17.25
C CYS A 180 10.61 -8.39 -16.75
N LEU A 181 9.71 -8.11 -17.68
CA LEU A 181 8.29 -7.96 -17.39
C LEU A 181 7.66 -9.36 -17.43
N VAL A 182 7.28 -9.88 -16.27
CA VAL A 182 6.55 -11.14 -16.21
C VAL A 182 5.05 -10.83 -16.33
N LEU A 183 4.47 -11.17 -17.48
CA LEU A 183 3.05 -10.99 -17.78
C LEU A 183 2.31 -12.31 -17.67
N ALA A 184 1.37 -12.38 -16.74
CA ALA A 184 0.41 -13.48 -16.67
C ALA A 184 -0.77 -13.23 -17.61
N GLY A 185 -1.19 -14.27 -18.32
CA GLY A 185 -2.41 -14.28 -19.12
C GLY A 185 -2.38 -13.38 -20.35
N ALA A 186 -1.26 -13.37 -21.08
CA ALA A 186 -0.97 -12.50 -22.23
C ALA A 186 -2.07 -12.49 -23.32
N PHE A 187 -3.14 -11.71 -23.11
CA PHE A 187 -4.30 -11.36 -23.93
C PHE A 187 -5.03 -12.46 -24.75
N SER A 188 -4.53 -13.70 -24.77
CA SER A 188 -4.94 -14.77 -25.68
C SER A 188 -5.11 -16.12 -24.99
N ASN A 189 -4.24 -16.45 -24.01
CA ASN A 189 -4.42 -17.61 -23.13
C ASN A 189 -4.12 -17.17 -21.68
N PRO A 190 -5.10 -17.22 -20.77
CA PRO A 190 -4.93 -16.80 -19.37
C PRO A 190 -3.96 -17.69 -18.58
N GLU A 191 -3.68 -18.91 -19.04
CA GLU A 191 -2.85 -19.88 -18.31
C GLU A 191 -1.34 -19.68 -18.54
N ILE A 192 -0.96 -18.90 -19.55
CA ILE A 192 0.44 -18.72 -19.94
C ILE A 192 1.01 -17.47 -19.27
N VAL A 193 2.14 -17.64 -18.58
CA VAL A 193 2.93 -16.56 -18.02
C VAL A 193 4.22 -16.41 -18.81
N ARG A 194 4.50 -15.18 -19.26
CA ARG A 194 5.68 -14.87 -20.09
C ARG A 194 6.56 -13.85 -19.43
N GLN A 195 7.84 -14.14 -19.39
CA GLN A 195 8.89 -13.21 -19.06
C GLN A 195 9.36 -12.50 -20.34
N LEU A 196 9.16 -11.19 -20.39
CA LEU A 196 9.58 -10.32 -21.50
C LEU A 196 10.83 -9.57 -21.09
N SER A 197 11.96 -9.80 -21.75
CA SER A 197 13.14 -8.93 -21.67
C SER A 197 13.25 -8.05 -22.91
N ASN A 198 14.28 -7.19 -22.96
CA ASN A 198 14.60 -6.41 -24.15
C ASN A 198 15.01 -7.29 -25.35
N GLU A 199 15.43 -8.54 -25.12
CA GLU A 199 15.99 -9.42 -26.14
C GLU A 199 15.18 -10.71 -26.37
N HIS A 200 14.43 -11.16 -25.36
CA HIS A 200 13.79 -12.48 -25.35
C HIS A 200 12.38 -12.46 -24.74
N VAL A 201 11.55 -13.37 -25.23
CA VAL A 201 10.26 -13.72 -24.63
C VAL A 201 10.33 -15.19 -24.24
N ILE A 202 10.23 -15.47 -22.94
CA ILE A 202 10.37 -16.83 -22.40
C ILE A 202 9.07 -17.18 -21.69
N ASP A 203 8.45 -18.30 -22.08
CA ASP A 203 7.34 -18.87 -21.32
C ASP A 203 7.90 -19.42 -20.00
N LEU A 204 7.23 -19.11 -18.88
CA LEU A 204 7.60 -19.59 -17.55
C LEU A 204 6.57 -20.63 -17.09
N PRO A 205 6.76 -21.93 -17.41
CA PRO A 205 5.78 -22.98 -17.11
C PRO A 205 5.54 -23.11 -15.60
N ASP A 206 6.59 -22.87 -14.81
CA ASP A 206 6.52 -22.90 -13.35
C ASP A 206 5.59 -21.81 -12.81
N LEU A 207 5.30 -20.77 -13.60
CA LEU A 207 4.35 -19.70 -13.29
C LEU A 207 2.97 -19.89 -13.93
N PHE A 208 2.73 -20.95 -14.72
CA PHE A 208 1.43 -21.20 -15.35
C PHE A 208 0.35 -21.41 -14.31
N CYS A 209 -0.83 -20.86 -14.58
CA CYS A 209 -1.89 -20.74 -13.58
C CYS A 209 -3.25 -20.55 -14.23
N SER A 210 -4.24 -21.38 -13.88
CA SER A 210 -5.64 -21.09 -14.22
C SER A 210 -6.15 -19.92 -13.36
N HIS A 211 -7.18 -19.19 -13.80
CA HIS A 211 -7.73 -18.04 -13.06
C HIS A 211 -8.18 -18.33 -11.61
N GLU A 212 -8.21 -19.60 -11.19
CA GLU A 212 -8.53 -20.05 -9.82
C GLU A 212 -7.31 -20.20 -8.88
N GLU A 213 -6.07 -20.12 -9.38
CA GLU A 213 -4.83 -20.39 -8.61
C GLU A 213 -3.86 -19.18 -8.57
N ALA A 214 -4.32 -17.95 -8.80
CA ALA A 214 -3.46 -16.75 -8.83
C ALA A 214 -2.75 -16.43 -7.48
N ASP A 215 -3.09 -17.19 -6.45
CA ASP A 215 -3.05 -16.88 -5.02
C ASP A 215 -1.69 -17.10 -4.32
N THR A 216 -0.55 -17.19 -5.02
CA THR A 216 0.75 -17.35 -4.32
C THR A 216 1.93 -16.55 -4.86
N ARG A 217 1.73 -15.70 -5.89
CA ARG A 217 2.87 -15.33 -6.73
C ARG A 217 3.41 -13.92 -6.63
N ILE A 218 2.99 -13.06 -5.68
CA ILE A 218 3.78 -11.83 -5.40
C ILE A 218 5.22 -12.19 -5.07
N LEU A 219 5.46 -13.22 -4.25
CA LEU A 219 6.81 -13.65 -3.89
C LEU A 219 7.57 -14.26 -5.07
N LEU A 220 6.92 -15.08 -5.89
CA LEU A 220 7.54 -15.66 -7.09
C LEU A 220 7.80 -14.63 -8.19
N HIS A 221 6.90 -13.67 -8.40
CA HIS A 221 7.13 -12.52 -9.28
C HIS A 221 8.26 -11.64 -8.76
N VAL A 222 8.35 -11.40 -7.45
CA VAL A 222 9.48 -10.67 -6.84
C VAL A 222 10.79 -11.46 -7.03
N ILE A 223 10.81 -12.77 -6.77
CA ILE A 223 11.99 -13.64 -6.94
C ILE A 223 12.45 -13.66 -8.41
N HIS A 224 11.54 -13.86 -9.36
CA HIS A 224 11.89 -13.86 -10.79
C HIS A 224 12.21 -12.48 -11.35
N SER A 225 11.76 -11.39 -10.70
CA SER A 225 12.12 -10.03 -11.10
C SER A 225 13.42 -9.53 -10.45
N ASP A 226 13.93 -10.24 -9.43
CA ASP A 226 15.15 -9.89 -8.70
C ASP A 226 16.37 -10.59 -9.31
N LYS A 227 17.40 -9.80 -9.65
CA LYS A 227 18.66 -10.26 -10.23
C LYS A 227 19.47 -11.18 -9.30
N ILE A 228 19.26 -11.10 -7.99
CA ILE A 228 20.03 -11.86 -7.00
C ILE A 228 19.67 -13.35 -7.03
N PHE A 229 18.43 -13.69 -7.40
CA PHE A 229 17.92 -15.06 -7.40
C PHE A 229 17.96 -15.74 -8.78
N GLN A 230 18.48 -15.06 -9.81
CA GLN A 230 18.66 -15.61 -11.16
C GLN A 230 20.08 -16.18 -11.42
N GLN A 231 20.92 -16.31 -10.40
CA GLN A 231 22.22 -16.99 -10.46
C GLN A 231 22.10 -18.44 -10.00
#